data_AF-A0A2E4D880-F1
#
_entry.id   AF-A0A2E4D880-F1
#
_cell.length_a   1.000
_cell.length_b   1.000
_cell.length_c   1.000
_cell.angle_alpha   90.00
_cell.angle_beta   90.00
_cell.angle_gamma   90.00
#
_symmetry.space_group_name_H-M   'P 1'
#
loop_
_entity.id
_entity.type
_entity.pdbx_description
1 polymer ?
#
loop_
_entity_poly.entity_id
_entity_poly.type
_entity_poly.pdbx_seq_one_letter_code
_entity_poly.pdbx_strand_id
1 'polypeptide(L)'
;MSRRHTHRYKNLWLDKSNSDTESRPGEQFLDSLCAKIDETRGYEEYIHTLCEGMILLLQSKIGVETIKKHPDLMAKIKQLPQKIIHNSYDDSDLMFLGIFVELELPKSIFKLQFYQTIKKLLTKILDCGYHISKTMRQKLKILLRTQNPKRFRQLFQTPHPLKFTG
;
A
#
# COMPACT_ATOMS: atom_id res chain seq x y z
N MET A 1 -4.73 32.46 -64.60
CA MET A 1 -5.55 32.45 -63.36
C MET A 1 -5.70 31.02 -62.88
N SER A 2 -5.51 30.79 -61.56
CA SER A 2 -5.91 29.66 -60.67
C SER A 2 -6.16 28.25 -61.24
N ARG A 3 -5.85 27.13 -60.57
CA ARG A 3 -5.15 26.77 -59.32
C ARG A 3 -5.08 25.22 -59.33
N ARG A 4 -3.89 24.67 -59.08
CA ARG A 4 -3.56 23.47 -58.28
C ARG A 4 -4.62 22.36 -58.17
N HIS A 5 -4.31 21.15 -58.64
CA HIS A 5 -4.73 19.87 -58.03
C HIS A 5 -3.59 18.84 -58.09
N THR A 6 -2.63 18.98 -57.17
CA THR A 6 -1.76 17.90 -56.72
C THR A 6 -2.15 17.53 -55.29
N HIS A 7 -1.95 16.25 -54.94
CA HIS A 7 -2.16 15.59 -53.63
C HIS A 7 -3.45 14.78 -53.47
N ARG A 8 -3.41 13.49 -53.89
CA ARG A 8 -4.36 12.49 -53.38
C ARG A 8 -3.81 11.10 -53.08
N TYR A 9 -2.48 10.94 -52.93
CA TYR A 9 -1.90 9.62 -52.56
C TYR A 9 -0.75 9.67 -51.54
N LYS A 10 -0.64 10.73 -50.72
CA LYS A 10 0.37 10.80 -49.64
C LYS A 10 -0.13 10.44 -48.23
N ASN A 11 -1.37 9.93 -48.11
CA ASN A 11 -1.99 9.65 -46.81
C ASN A 11 -2.17 8.15 -46.51
N LEU A 12 -1.63 7.23 -47.33
CA LEU A 12 -1.70 5.78 -47.05
C LEU A 12 -0.54 5.26 -46.16
N TRP A 13 0.39 6.13 -45.77
CA TRP A 13 1.50 5.83 -44.86
C TRP A 13 1.42 6.62 -43.54
N LEU A 14 0.26 7.25 -43.29
CA LEU A 14 -0.07 7.96 -42.06
C LEU A 14 -1.22 7.25 -41.33
N ASP A 15 -1.32 5.93 -41.48
CA ASP A 15 -1.99 5.12 -40.48
C ASP A 15 -1.05 5.05 -39.27
N LYS A 16 -1.15 6.11 -38.46
CA LYS A 16 -0.82 6.06 -37.05
C LYS A 16 -1.69 4.97 -36.43
N SER A 17 -1.18 3.76 -36.37
CA SER A 17 -1.48 2.84 -35.30
C SER A 17 -0.93 3.41 -33.98
N ASN A 18 -1.59 4.45 -33.47
CA ASN A 18 -1.83 4.57 -32.04
C ASN A 18 -2.69 3.32 -31.69
N SER A 19 -2.38 2.47 -30.72
CA SER A 19 -1.80 2.75 -29.42
C SER A 19 -1.21 1.48 -28.81
N ASP A 20 0.00 1.09 -29.19
CA ASP A 20 0.84 0.33 -28.27
C ASP A 20 1.40 1.36 -27.30
N THR A 21 0.66 1.57 -26.22
CA THR A 21 1.17 2.30 -25.06
C THR A 21 2.29 1.42 -24.51
N GLU A 22 3.51 1.59 -24.99
CA GLU A 22 4.69 0.99 -24.36
C GLU A 22 4.73 1.50 -22.93
N SER A 23 4.11 0.75 -22.02
CA SER A 23 4.12 1.05 -20.60
C SER A 23 5.58 1.20 -20.19
N ARG A 24 5.92 2.34 -19.58
CA ARG A 24 7.29 2.59 -19.15
C ARG A 24 7.72 1.44 -18.23
N PRO A 25 8.98 0.99 -18.23
CA PRO A 25 9.41 -0.17 -17.43
C PRO A 25 9.02 -0.10 -15.94
N GLY A 26 8.93 1.12 -15.39
CA GLY A 26 8.45 1.35 -14.04
C GLY A 26 6.95 1.14 -13.84
N GLU A 27 6.11 1.44 -14.84
CA GLU A 27 4.65 1.20 -14.79
C GLU A 27 4.35 -0.29 -14.83
N GLN A 28 5.01 -1.04 -15.72
CA GLN A 28 4.87 -2.51 -15.80
C GLN A 28 5.22 -3.20 -14.48
N PHE A 29 6.25 -2.70 -13.78
CA PHE A 29 6.62 -3.26 -12.48
C PHE A 29 5.58 -2.94 -11.39
N LEU A 30 4.96 -1.75 -11.41
CA LEU A 30 3.88 -1.39 -10.49
C LEU A 30 2.63 -2.25 -10.72
N ASP A 31 2.27 -2.47 -11.99
CA ASP A 31 1.17 -3.35 -12.39
C ASP A 31 1.43 -4.80 -11.94
N SER A 32 2.63 -5.31 -12.21
CA SER A 32 3.03 -6.65 -11.76
C SER A 32 2.99 -6.79 -10.23
N LEU A 33 3.35 -5.76 -9.49
CA LEU A 33 3.26 -5.79 -8.03
C LEU A 33 1.79 -5.84 -7.59
N CYS A 34 0.93 -5.03 -8.19
CA CYS A 34 -0.49 -5.02 -7.85
C CYS A 34 -1.14 -6.37 -8.12
N ALA A 35 -0.85 -6.99 -9.28
CA ALA A 35 -1.34 -8.34 -9.60
C ALA A 35 -0.89 -9.38 -8.56
N LYS A 36 0.38 -9.38 -8.18
CA LYS A 36 0.90 -10.27 -7.12
C LYS A 36 0.20 -10.06 -5.78
N ILE A 37 -0.10 -8.81 -5.44
CA ILE A 37 -0.83 -8.48 -4.21
C ILE A 37 -2.26 -9.04 -4.26
N ASP A 38 -2.92 -8.95 -5.41
CA ASP A 38 -4.29 -9.42 -5.60
C ASP A 38 -4.39 -10.96 -5.60
N GLU A 39 -3.31 -11.66 -5.94
CA GLU A 39 -3.20 -13.13 -5.89
C GLU A 39 -2.93 -13.69 -4.48
N THR A 40 -2.64 -12.84 -3.49
CA THR A 40 -2.33 -13.28 -2.12
C THR A 40 -3.53 -13.94 -1.45
N ARG A 41 -3.29 -15.04 -0.71
CA ARG A 41 -4.35 -15.83 -0.08
C ARG A 41 -4.70 -15.39 1.34
N GLY A 42 -3.74 -14.78 2.04
CA GLY A 42 -3.87 -14.36 3.43
C GLY A 42 -3.42 -12.93 3.66
N TYR A 43 -3.86 -12.32 4.77
CA TYR A 43 -3.49 -10.95 5.11
C TYR A 43 -1.99 -10.81 5.38
N GLU A 44 -1.33 -11.83 5.92
CA GLU A 44 0.11 -11.85 6.19
C GLU A 44 0.89 -11.81 4.88
N GLU A 45 0.55 -12.71 3.95
CA GLU A 45 1.14 -12.77 2.61
C GLU A 45 0.91 -11.46 1.84
N TYR A 46 -0.28 -10.86 1.96
CA TYR A 46 -0.59 -9.54 1.43
C TYR A 46 0.38 -8.47 1.98
N ILE A 47 0.55 -8.40 3.30
CA ILE A 47 1.41 -7.39 3.94
C ILE A 47 2.86 -7.60 3.53
N HIS A 48 3.33 -8.85 3.52
CA HIS A 48 4.68 -9.22 3.09
C HIS A 48 4.93 -8.81 1.65
N THR A 49 4.06 -9.22 0.73
CA THR A 49 4.17 -8.92 -0.71
C THR A 49 4.17 -7.42 -0.97
N LEU A 50 3.26 -6.68 -0.33
CA LEU A 50 3.21 -5.23 -0.47
C LEU A 50 4.47 -4.55 0.09
N CYS A 51 4.94 -4.94 1.28
CA CYS A 51 6.12 -4.34 1.88
C CYS A 51 7.38 -4.63 1.07
N GLU A 52 7.55 -5.87 0.59
CA GLU A 52 8.67 -6.26 -0.27
C GLU A 52 8.65 -5.53 -1.61
N GLY A 53 7.48 -5.45 -2.25
CA GLY A 53 7.29 -4.69 -3.47
C GLY A 53 7.66 -3.22 -3.29
N MET A 54 7.19 -2.58 -2.21
CA MET A 54 7.54 -1.18 -1.91
C MET A 54 9.02 -1.00 -1.59
N ILE A 55 9.66 -1.95 -0.91
CA ILE A 55 11.11 -1.92 -0.68
C ILE A 55 11.86 -1.95 -2.01
N LEU A 56 11.50 -2.87 -2.92
CA LEU A 56 12.11 -2.99 -4.24
C LEU A 56 11.89 -1.74 -5.09
N LEU A 57 10.68 -1.19 -5.11
CA LEU A 57 10.33 0.06 -5.81
C LEU A 57 11.23 1.22 -5.36
N LEU A 58 11.34 1.41 -4.04
CA LEU A 58 12.11 2.52 -3.46
C LEU A 58 13.62 2.32 -3.63
N GLN A 59 14.12 1.08 -3.57
CA GLN A 59 15.53 0.76 -3.84
C GLN A 59 15.90 0.93 -5.32
N SER A 60 14.97 0.60 -6.23
CA SER A 60 15.17 0.74 -7.68
C SER A 60 15.10 2.21 -8.16
N LYS A 61 14.95 3.16 -7.23
CA LYS A 61 14.84 4.60 -7.50
C LYS A 61 13.74 4.94 -8.52
N ILE A 62 12.66 4.15 -8.56
CA ILE A 62 11.46 4.53 -9.32
C ILE A 62 10.96 5.85 -8.75
N GLY A 63 10.66 6.79 -9.64
CA GLY A 63 10.23 8.13 -9.25
C GLY A 63 9.01 8.07 -8.33
N VAL A 64 9.10 8.75 -7.19
CA VAL A 64 7.99 8.86 -6.23
C VAL A 64 6.70 9.35 -6.91
N GLU A 65 6.83 10.22 -7.90
CA GLU A 65 5.70 10.72 -8.68
C GLU A 65 5.02 9.63 -9.53
N THR A 66 5.77 8.64 -10.01
CA THR A 66 5.21 7.47 -10.72
C THR A 66 4.40 6.62 -9.75
N ILE A 67 4.95 6.34 -8.56
CA ILE A 67 4.27 5.57 -7.51
C ILE A 67 2.98 6.29 -7.07
N LYS A 68 3.06 7.60 -6.81
CA LYS A 68 1.90 8.43 -6.41
C LYS A 68 0.77 8.41 -7.43
N LYS A 69 1.11 8.41 -8.71
CA LYS A 69 0.13 8.45 -9.81
C LYS A 69 -0.51 7.09 -10.08
N HIS A 70 0.01 6.01 -9.51
CA HIS A 70 -0.54 4.67 -9.70
C HIS A 70 -1.69 4.41 -8.71
N PRO A 71 -2.96 4.52 -9.14
CA PRO A 71 -4.09 4.59 -8.22
C PRO A 71 -4.29 3.29 -7.43
N ASP A 72 -4.10 2.14 -8.06
CA ASP A 72 -4.37 0.84 -7.46
C ASP A 72 -3.36 0.51 -6.35
N LEU A 73 -2.05 0.60 -6.64
CA LEU A 73 -1.00 0.53 -5.62
C LEU A 73 -1.25 1.50 -4.45
N MET A 74 -1.59 2.75 -4.73
CA MET A 74 -1.88 3.72 -3.68
C MET A 74 -3.09 3.33 -2.82
N ALA A 75 -4.12 2.73 -3.40
CA ALA A 75 -5.25 2.18 -2.66
C ALA A 75 -4.81 1.02 -1.76
N LYS A 76 -4.02 0.07 -2.29
CA LYS A 76 -3.46 -1.07 -1.55
C LYS A 76 -2.59 -0.62 -0.37
N ILE A 77 -1.75 0.40 -0.55
CA ILE A 77 -0.95 1.02 0.52
C ILE A 77 -1.84 1.65 1.59
N LYS A 78 -2.86 2.42 1.20
CA LYS A 78 -3.78 3.07 2.14
C LYS A 78 -4.62 2.06 2.94
N GLN A 79 -4.91 0.90 2.38
CA GLN A 79 -5.66 -0.17 3.05
C GLN A 79 -4.82 -0.97 4.04
N LEU A 80 -3.49 -0.93 3.94
CA LEU A 80 -2.56 -1.68 4.79
C LEU A 80 -2.88 -1.63 6.30
N PRO A 81 -3.03 -0.45 6.95
CA PRO A 81 -3.35 -0.41 8.37
C PRO A 81 -4.68 -1.10 8.70
N GLN A 82 -5.70 -0.94 7.85
CA GLN A 82 -6.99 -1.58 8.06
C GLN A 82 -6.91 -3.09 7.92
N LYS A 83 -6.13 -3.61 6.96
CA LYS A 83 -5.92 -5.05 6.82
C LYS A 83 -5.23 -5.64 8.06
N ILE A 84 -4.25 -4.95 8.63
CA ILE A 84 -3.59 -5.42 9.85
C ILE A 84 -4.57 -5.41 11.03
N ILE A 85 -5.28 -4.30 11.27
CA ILE A 85 -6.19 -4.16 12.41
C ILE A 85 -7.36 -5.15 12.31
N HIS A 86 -7.94 -5.31 11.12
CA HIS A 86 -9.11 -6.18 10.92
C HIS A 86 -8.82 -7.66 11.17
N ASN A 87 -7.58 -8.10 10.95
CA ASN A 87 -7.13 -9.48 11.19
C ASN A 87 -6.45 -9.64 12.56
N SER A 88 -6.59 -8.66 13.45
CA SER A 88 -5.99 -8.68 14.78
C SER A 88 -7.04 -8.88 15.87
N TYR A 89 -6.64 -9.44 17.00
CA TYR A 89 -7.46 -9.48 18.21
C TYR A 89 -7.32 -8.18 19.02
N ASP A 90 -8.32 -7.90 19.85
CA ASP A 90 -8.29 -6.76 20.75
C ASP A 90 -7.06 -6.77 21.66
N ASP A 91 -6.42 -5.60 21.76
CA ASP A 91 -5.18 -5.37 22.51
C ASP A 91 -3.99 -6.30 22.13
N SER A 92 -4.04 -6.94 20.95
CA SER A 92 -2.94 -7.76 20.42
C SER A 92 -1.78 -6.93 19.87
N ASP A 93 -0.59 -7.54 19.78
CA ASP A 93 0.58 -6.89 19.16
C ASP A 93 0.33 -6.51 17.69
N LEU A 94 -0.43 -7.32 16.96
CA LEU A 94 -0.86 -7.01 15.60
C LEU A 94 -1.75 -5.77 15.53
N MET A 95 -2.68 -5.61 16.47
CA MET A 95 -3.52 -4.41 16.55
C MET A 95 -2.66 -3.14 16.73
N PHE A 96 -1.66 -3.20 17.62
CA PHE A 96 -0.75 -2.07 17.83
C PHE A 96 0.19 -1.82 16.65
N LEU A 97 0.62 -2.88 15.94
CA LEU A 97 1.32 -2.71 14.67
C LEU A 97 0.43 -1.98 13.65
N GLY A 98 -0.83 -2.37 13.53
CA GLY A 98 -1.80 -1.71 12.64
C GLY A 98 -2.01 -0.24 12.99
N ILE A 99 -2.13 0.09 14.28
CA ILE A 99 -2.22 1.49 14.76
C ILE A 99 -0.94 2.28 14.45
N PHE A 100 0.22 1.67 14.66
CA PHE A 100 1.50 2.28 14.29
C PHE A 100 1.55 2.61 12.80
N VAL A 101 1.17 1.66 11.94
CA VAL A 101 1.08 1.89 10.50
C VAL A 101 0.09 3.00 10.18
N GLU A 102 -1.09 3.03 10.81
CA GLU A 102 -2.11 4.06 10.57
C GLU A 102 -1.57 5.48 10.86
N LEU A 103 -0.83 5.64 11.96
CA LEU A 103 -0.28 6.92 12.41
C LEU A 103 0.92 7.39 11.58
N GLU A 104 1.76 6.46 11.14
CA GLU A 104 3.02 6.78 10.44
C GLU A 104 2.86 6.83 8.93
N LEU A 105 1.89 6.12 8.34
CA LEU A 105 1.73 6.00 6.89
C LEU A 105 1.71 7.36 6.18
N PRO A 106 0.93 8.39 6.60
CA PRO A 106 0.90 9.67 5.90
C PRO A 106 2.25 10.38 5.82
N LYS A 107 3.14 10.14 6.79
CA LYS A 107 4.45 10.80 6.93
C LYS A 107 5.60 10.00 6.32
N SER A 108 5.39 8.69 6.14
CA SER A 108 6.45 7.73 5.88
C SER A 108 6.18 6.81 4.69
N ILE A 109 5.11 7.06 3.91
CA ILE A 109 4.69 6.26 2.75
C ILE A 109 5.76 6.07 1.67
N PHE A 110 6.75 6.97 1.53
CA PHE A 110 7.86 6.84 0.58
C PHE A 110 9.20 6.58 1.25
N LYS A 111 9.21 6.23 2.54
CA LYS A 111 10.44 5.92 3.28
C LYS A 111 10.69 4.42 3.25
N LEU A 112 11.88 4.02 2.81
CA LEU A 112 12.29 2.62 2.76
C LEU A 112 12.21 1.96 4.16
N GLN A 113 12.69 2.66 5.19
CA GLN A 113 12.72 2.13 6.56
C GLN A 113 11.33 1.84 7.12
N PHE A 114 10.28 2.50 6.62
CA PHE A 114 8.91 2.27 7.07
C PHE A 114 8.46 0.85 6.73
N TYR A 115 8.56 0.45 5.46
CA TYR A 115 8.19 -0.90 5.00
C TYR A 115 9.08 -1.99 5.59
N GLN A 116 10.39 -1.72 5.74
CA GLN A 116 11.31 -2.63 6.42
C GLN A 116 10.90 -2.86 7.88
N THR A 117 10.47 -1.81 8.58
CA THR A 117 10.02 -1.90 9.97
C THR A 117 8.74 -2.71 10.09
N ILE A 118 7.76 -2.48 9.21
CA ILE A 118 6.50 -3.25 9.19
C ILE A 118 6.79 -4.73 8.97
N LYS A 119 7.54 -5.07 7.91
CA LYS A 119 7.92 -6.45 7.61
C LYS A 119 8.62 -7.11 8.80
N LYS A 120 9.62 -6.44 9.38
CA LYS A 120 10.39 -6.99 10.51
C LYS A 120 9.53 -7.19 11.76
N LEU A 121 8.64 -6.25 12.07
CA LEU A 121 7.75 -6.38 13.23
C LEU A 121 6.71 -7.47 13.02
N LEU A 122 6.12 -7.56 11.83
CA LEU A 122 5.16 -8.61 11.49
C LEU A 122 5.79 -10.00 11.68
N THR A 123 6.94 -10.26 11.04
CA THR A 123 7.69 -11.52 11.20
C THR A 123 7.98 -11.82 12.66
N LYS A 124 8.44 -10.83 13.44
CA LYS A 124 8.75 -11.03 14.86
C LYS A 124 7.51 -11.36 15.70
N ILE A 125 6.37 -10.74 15.42
CA ILE A 125 5.13 -10.98 16.14
C ILE A 125 4.61 -12.39 15.84
N LEU A 126 4.58 -12.77 14.56
CA LEU A 126 4.05 -14.05 14.11
C LEU A 126 4.98 -15.23 14.46
N ASP A 127 6.27 -15.12 14.18
CA ASP A 127 7.19 -16.26 14.26
C ASP A 127 7.88 -16.40 15.62
N CYS A 128 8.04 -15.29 16.35
CA CYS A 128 8.84 -15.25 17.58
C CYS A 128 8.04 -14.86 18.83
N GLY A 129 6.72 -14.63 18.72
CA GLY A 129 5.90 -14.16 19.83
C GLY A 129 6.37 -12.80 20.39
N TYR A 130 6.91 -11.93 19.55
CA TYR A 130 7.41 -10.63 19.99
C TYR A 130 6.28 -9.77 20.57
N HIS A 131 6.55 -9.19 21.75
CA HIS A 131 5.63 -8.30 22.44
C HIS A 131 6.07 -6.84 22.36
N ILE A 132 5.19 -6.00 21.81
CA ILE A 132 5.30 -4.54 21.86
C ILE A 132 5.14 -4.11 23.31
N SER A 133 6.14 -3.38 23.83
CA SER A 133 6.18 -2.96 25.23
C SER A 133 4.95 -2.16 25.64
N LYS A 134 4.51 -2.32 26.90
CA LYS A 134 3.37 -1.57 27.47
C LYS A 134 3.51 -0.06 27.29
N THR A 135 4.73 0.47 27.48
CA THR A 135 5.04 1.88 27.28
C THR A 135 4.79 2.33 25.84
N MET A 136 5.19 1.51 24.85
CA MET A 136 4.95 1.83 23.44
C MET A 136 3.46 1.76 23.09
N ARG A 137 2.76 0.74 23.57
CA ARG A 137 1.30 0.62 23.41
C ARG A 137 0.57 1.85 23.95
N GLN A 138 0.93 2.30 25.16
CA GLN A 138 0.37 3.52 25.75
C GLN A 138 0.66 4.77 24.91
N LYS A 139 1.89 4.92 24.41
CA LYS A 139 2.25 6.02 23.50
C LYS A 139 1.39 6.01 22.23
N LEU A 140 1.19 4.84 21.61
CA LEU A 140 0.33 4.70 20.43
C LEU A 140 -1.14 5.04 20.74
N LYS A 141 -1.66 4.58 21.89
CA LYS A 141 -3.03 4.93 22.35
C LYS A 141 -3.20 6.45 22.52
N ILE A 142 -2.23 7.10 23.17
CA ILE A 142 -2.25 8.56 23.37
C ILE A 142 -2.19 9.29 22.02
N LEU A 143 -1.27 8.89 21.14
CA LEU A 143 -1.13 9.51 19.81
C LEU A 143 -2.40 9.35 18.97
N LEU A 144 -3.01 8.16 18.96
CA LEU A 144 -4.26 7.92 18.24
C LEU A 144 -5.41 8.73 18.83
N ARG A 145 -5.52 8.78 20.16
CA ARG A 145 -6.55 9.59 20.84
C ARG A 145 -6.45 11.07 20.48
N THR A 146 -5.23 11.60 20.37
CA THR A 146 -4.98 13.01 20.05
C THR A 146 -5.19 13.31 18.57
N GLN A 147 -4.72 12.46 17.66
CA GLN A 147 -4.78 12.71 16.21
C GLN A 147 -6.12 12.30 15.58
N ASN A 148 -6.74 11.23 16.07
CA ASN A 148 -7.99 10.69 15.56
C ASN A 148 -8.88 10.14 16.69
N PRO A 149 -9.52 11.04 17.47
CA PRO A 149 -10.32 10.63 18.63
C PRO A 149 -11.48 9.72 18.25
N LYS A 150 -12.09 9.91 17.07
CA LYS A 150 -13.18 9.04 16.59
C LYS A 150 -12.68 7.60 16.40
N ARG A 151 -11.54 7.42 15.73
CA ARG A 151 -10.93 6.12 15.52
C ARG A 151 -10.50 5.46 16.83
N PHE A 152 -9.96 6.24 17.76
CA PHE A 152 -9.62 5.74 19.09
C PHE A 152 -10.83 5.14 19.80
N ARG A 153 -11.99 5.83 19.78
CA ARG A 153 -13.22 5.29 20.36
C ARG A 153 -13.66 3.99 19.68
N GLN A 154 -13.60 3.95 18.34
CA GLN A 154 -13.97 2.75 17.57
C GLN A 154 -13.15 1.52 17.98
N LEU A 155 -11.84 1.68 18.19
CA LEU A 155 -10.93 0.58 18.48
C LEU A 155 -10.88 0.17 19.96
N PHE A 156 -11.20 1.06 20.90
CA PHE A 156 -10.98 0.81 22.34
C PHE A 156 -12.20 0.99 23.23
N GLN A 157 -13.32 1.52 22.72
CA GLN A 157 -14.54 1.79 23.51
C GLN A 157 -15.77 1.09 22.97
N THR A 158 -15.76 0.67 21.70
CA THR A 158 -16.74 -0.27 21.16
C THR A 158 -16.15 -1.68 21.23
N PRO A 159 -16.89 -2.68 21.75
CA PRO A 159 -16.46 -4.07 21.68
C PRO A 159 -16.23 -4.44 20.22
N HIS A 160 -15.05 -4.98 19.91
CA HIS A 160 -14.74 -5.39 18.55
C HIS A 160 -15.64 -6.58 18.20
N PRO A 161 -16.36 -6.54 17.07
CA PRO A 161 -17.20 -7.64 16.68
C PRO A 161 -16.31 -8.79 16.20
N LEU A 162 -15.83 -9.62 17.13
CA LEU A 162 -15.45 -10.97 16.79
C LEU A 162 -16.74 -11.72 16.45
N LYS A 163 -17.01 -11.78 15.14
CA LYS A 163 -17.86 -12.79 14.55
C LYS A 163 -17.29 -14.14 14.99
N PHE A 164 -17.98 -14.80 15.91
CA PHE A 164 -17.90 -16.23 16.08
C PHE A 164 -18.29 -16.86 14.73
N THR A 165 -17.31 -17.28 13.94
CA THR A 165 -17.52 -18.42 13.05
C THR A 165 -17.21 -19.65 13.89
N GLY A 166 -18.26 -20.23 14.46
CA GLY A 166 -18.25 -21.63 14.87
C GLY A 166 -18.22 -22.55 13.65
#